data_AF-N1UP52-F1
#
_entry.id   AF-N1UP52-F1
#
_cell.length_a   1.000
_cell.length_b   1.000
_cell.length_c   1.000
_cell.angle_alpha   90.00
_cell.angle_beta   90.00
_cell.angle_gamma   90.00
#
_symmetry.space_group_name_H-M   'P 1'
#
loop_
_entity.id
_entity.type
_entity.pdbx_description
1 polymer ?
#
loop_
_entity_poly.entity_id
_entity_poly.type
_entity_poly.pdbx_seq_one_letter_code
_entity_poly.pdbx_strand_id
1 'polypeptide(L)'
;MIILIYSFVYPFSPFRYMFQKTTVRVENGIVDERASYHDNSSLKHWIKGVTPATHPWAMYAIRISSENYLKSTNSSFNLSDRKQALWKRSEEVQTSKLLKEIQQVRVTTNVGLAGFYGGPGIHWVDLLGITDPLLARLPGKGFPGHYVRLLPQGYKEYIEEISVSLPNKELDRFYYEVRLLSEEEIWTKQRWKVILDFTFLGNGNFKTRYPFVLKEYRNTLYGLPFVNWKDENLVRKLVREYFESYTSM
;
A
#
# COMPACT_ATOMS: atom_id res chain seq x y z
N MET A 1 23.94 -38.77 -15.67
CA MET A 1 24.96 -37.77 -16.05
C MET A 1 24.54 -36.92 -17.25
N ILE A 2 24.14 -37.52 -18.38
CA ILE A 2 23.75 -36.81 -19.62
C ILE A 2 22.53 -35.89 -19.43
N ILE A 3 21.48 -36.35 -18.72
CA ILE A 3 20.28 -35.54 -18.42
C ILE A 3 20.62 -34.32 -17.55
N LEU A 4 21.59 -34.47 -16.66
CA LEU A 4 22.03 -33.42 -15.74
C LEU A 4 22.83 -32.35 -16.50
N ILE A 5 23.71 -32.76 -17.41
CA ILE A 5 24.44 -31.86 -18.31
C ILE A 5 23.46 -31.16 -19.27
N TYR A 6 22.51 -31.89 -19.87
CA TYR A 6 21.46 -31.29 -20.70
C TYR A 6 20.65 -30.25 -19.92
N SER A 7 20.35 -30.55 -18.65
CA SER A 7 19.67 -29.61 -17.74
C SER A 7 20.54 -28.40 -17.37
N PHE A 8 21.84 -28.34 -17.64
CA PHE A 8 22.63 -27.11 -17.45
C PHE A 8 22.84 -26.33 -18.75
N VAL A 9 22.78 -27.00 -19.90
CA VAL A 9 23.09 -26.43 -21.22
C VAL A 9 21.82 -26.01 -21.97
N TYR A 10 20.65 -26.61 -21.67
CA TYR A 10 19.41 -26.32 -22.38
C TYR A 10 18.95 -24.86 -22.15
N PRO A 11 18.60 -24.10 -23.21
CA PRO A 11 18.30 -22.68 -23.11
C PRO A 11 17.10 -22.35 -22.20
N PHE A 12 16.17 -23.28 -22.01
CA PHE A 12 15.01 -23.15 -21.11
C PHE A 12 15.18 -23.92 -19.79
N SER A 13 16.42 -24.28 -19.44
CA SER A 13 16.68 -24.93 -18.18
C SER A 13 16.33 -24.03 -16.98
N PRO A 14 15.71 -24.58 -15.91
CA PRO A 14 15.52 -23.86 -14.66
C PRO A 14 16.86 -23.50 -13.97
N PHE A 15 17.96 -24.18 -14.28
CA PHE A 15 19.27 -23.98 -13.67
C PHE A 15 20.13 -22.91 -14.37
N ARG A 16 19.78 -22.51 -15.59
CA ARG A 16 20.53 -21.48 -16.35
C ARG A 16 20.63 -20.16 -15.56
N TYR A 17 19.54 -19.79 -14.90
CA TYR A 17 19.42 -18.55 -14.12
C TYR A 17 20.03 -18.64 -12.72
N MET A 18 20.50 -19.83 -12.30
CA MET A 18 21.17 -20.00 -11.00
C MET A 18 22.54 -19.31 -10.97
N PHE A 19 23.19 -19.18 -12.14
CA PHE A 19 24.53 -18.61 -12.26
C PHE A 19 24.59 -17.33 -13.12
N GLN A 20 23.58 -17.09 -13.95
CA GLN A 20 23.51 -15.90 -14.79
C GLN A 20 22.69 -14.81 -14.11
N LYS A 21 23.31 -13.65 -13.84
CA LYS A 21 22.61 -12.45 -13.37
C LYS A 21 22.08 -11.68 -14.56
N THR A 22 20.77 -11.48 -14.62
CA THR A 22 20.17 -10.55 -15.58
C THR A 22 20.17 -9.16 -14.94
N THR A 23 20.69 -8.16 -15.65
CA THR A 23 20.51 -6.76 -15.25
C THR A 23 19.04 -6.37 -15.41
N VAL A 24 18.49 -5.59 -14.49
CA VAL A 24 17.15 -5.01 -14.66
C VAL A 24 17.15 -4.19 -15.94
N ARG A 25 16.38 -4.63 -16.94
CA ARG A 25 16.20 -3.95 -18.21
C ARG A 25 14.70 -3.81 -18.46
N VAL A 26 14.33 -2.67 -19.03
CA VAL A 26 13.01 -2.43 -19.57
C VAL A 26 13.08 -2.78 -21.05
N GLU A 27 12.54 -3.92 -21.47
CA GLU A 27 12.45 -4.31 -22.88
C GLU A 27 10.99 -4.19 -23.30
N ASN A 28 10.69 -3.36 -24.31
CA ASN A 28 9.33 -3.11 -24.81
C ASN A 28 8.33 -2.68 -23.71
N GLY A 29 8.79 -1.97 -22.68
CA GLY A 29 7.95 -1.56 -21.55
C GLY A 29 7.67 -2.67 -20.54
N ILE A 30 8.24 -3.87 -20.73
CA ILE A 30 8.16 -4.99 -19.79
C ILE A 30 9.50 -5.08 -19.05
N VAL A 31 9.43 -5.11 -17.72
CA VAL A 31 10.59 -5.32 -16.86
C VAL A 31 10.63 -6.80 -16.47
N ASP A 32 11.79 -7.44 -16.61
CA ASP A 32 12.01 -8.76 -16.00
C ASP A 32 12.17 -8.59 -14.49
N GLU A 33 11.05 -8.64 -13.76
CA GLU A 33 11.04 -8.50 -12.29
C GLU A 33 11.90 -9.53 -11.58
N ARG A 34 12.21 -10.67 -12.22
CA ARG A 34 13.14 -11.65 -11.64
C ARG A 34 14.50 -11.03 -11.42
N ALA A 35 14.95 -10.13 -12.29
CA ALA A 35 16.20 -9.40 -12.10
C ALA A 35 16.18 -8.54 -10.83
N SER A 36 15.02 -7.99 -10.46
CA SER A 36 14.83 -7.18 -9.24
C SER A 36 14.89 -8.02 -7.97
N TYR A 37 14.41 -9.27 -8.00
CA TYR A 37 14.39 -10.15 -6.82
C TYR A 37 15.52 -11.18 -6.79
N HIS A 38 16.29 -11.35 -7.86
CA HIS A 38 17.28 -12.43 -8.04
C HIS A 38 18.26 -12.54 -6.86
N ASP A 39 18.76 -11.39 -6.40
CA ASP A 39 19.72 -11.31 -5.30
C ASP A 39 19.13 -11.81 -3.97
N ASN A 40 17.80 -11.79 -3.81
CA ASN A 40 17.10 -12.20 -2.61
C ASN A 40 16.32 -13.52 -2.74
N SER A 41 16.06 -14.02 -3.95
CA SER A 41 15.24 -15.22 -4.20
C SER A 41 16.02 -16.41 -4.77
N SER A 42 17.30 -16.26 -5.12
CA SER A 42 18.09 -17.34 -5.71
C SER A 42 18.72 -18.27 -4.67
N LEU A 43 18.79 -19.57 -5.00
CA LEU A 43 19.39 -20.62 -4.16
C LEU A 43 20.84 -20.28 -3.75
N LYS A 44 21.62 -19.71 -4.67
CA LYS A 44 23.01 -19.29 -4.41
C LYS A 44 23.11 -18.26 -3.28
N HIS A 45 22.20 -17.30 -3.25
CA HIS A 45 22.16 -16.26 -2.23
C HIS A 45 21.54 -16.77 -0.93
N TRP A 46 20.59 -17.70 -1.04
CA TRP A 46 20.00 -18.35 0.13
C TRP A 46 21.04 -19.11 0.96
N ILE A 47 21.97 -19.84 0.32
CA ILE A 47 23.11 -20.50 1.00
C ILE A 47 24.02 -19.49 1.71
N LYS A 48 24.08 -18.23 1.24
CA LYS A 48 24.82 -17.13 1.88
C LYS A 48 24.01 -16.40 2.95
N GLY A 49 22.83 -16.90 3.32
CA GLY A 49 21.93 -16.28 4.29
C GLY A 49 21.12 -15.11 3.74
N VAL A 50 21.21 -14.80 2.45
CA VAL A 50 20.42 -13.75 1.81
C VAL A 50 19.12 -14.36 1.32
N THR A 51 18.00 -13.91 1.87
CA THR A 51 16.67 -14.48 1.61
C THR A 51 15.69 -13.38 1.19
N PRO A 52 14.46 -13.71 0.79
CA PRO A 52 13.47 -12.67 0.52
C PRO A 52 13.15 -11.83 1.77
N ALA A 53 13.32 -12.41 2.97
CA ALA A 53 13.14 -11.71 4.24
C ALA A 53 14.24 -10.66 4.52
N THR A 54 15.44 -10.84 3.95
CA THR A 54 16.55 -9.88 4.11
C THR A 54 16.46 -8.71 3.12
N HIS A 55 15.45 -8.68 2.26
CA HIS A 55 15.22 -7.55 1.35
C HIS A 55 14.90 -6.27 2.15
N PRO A 56 15.40 -5.08 1.78
CA PRO A 56 15.16 -3.85 2.53
C PRO A 56 13.68 -3.57 2.86
N TRP A 57 12.78 -3.80 1.89
CA TRP A 57 11.33 -3.64 2.12
C TRP A 57 10.73 -4.71 3.04
N ALA A 58 11.24 -5.93 3.01
CA ALA A 58 10.83 -6.98 3.94
C ALA A 58 11.31 -6.65 5.37
N MET A 59 12.59 -6.29 5.53
CA MET A 59 13.16 -5.87 6.81
C MET A 59 12.45 -4.65 7.41
N TYR A 60 12.06 -3.68 6.57
CA TYR A 60 11.23 -2.55 6.98
C TYR A 60 9.89 -3.01 7.57
N ALA A 61 9.18 -3.91 6.89
CA ALA A 61 7.89 -4.40 7.34
C ALA A 61 7.98 -5.28 8.59
N ILE A 62 8.98 -6.17 8.65
CA ILE A 62 9.28 -6.98 9.85
C ILE A 62 9.55 -6.07 11.04
N ARG A 63 10.35 -5.02 10.85
CA ARG A 63 10.67 -4.06 11.91
C ARG A 63 9.40 -3.40 12.44
N ILE A 64 8.57 -2.84 11.56
CA ILE A 64 7.31 -2.20 11.96
C ILE A 64 6.42 -3.21 12.69
N SER A 65 6.23 -4.40 12.13
CA SER A 65 5.41 -5.45 12.73
C SER A 65 5.90 -5.83 14.14
N SER A 66 7.22 -5.98 14.32
CA SER A 66 7.83 -6.29 15.61
C SER A 66 7.70 -5.15 16.63
N GLU A 67 7.86 -3.89 16.22
CA GLU A 67 7.66 -2.73 17.08
C GLU A 67 6.21 -2.66 17.58
N ASN A 68 5.25 -3.02 16.74
CA ASN A 68 3.84 -3.06 17.11
C ASN A 68 3.57 -4.16 18.12
N TYR A 69 4.12 -5.35 17.88
CA TYR A 69 4.03 -6.46 18.83
C TYR A 69 4.58 -6.05 20.20
N LEU A 70 5.77 -5.45 20.24
CA LEU A 70 6.38 -4.96 21.48
C LEU A 70 5.55 -3.87 22.17
N LYS A 71 4.95 -2.93 21.43
CA LYS A 71 4.05 -1.92 21.99
C LYS A 71 2.79 -2.55 22.61
N SER A 72 2.21 -3.55 21.95
CA SER A 72 1.06 -4.32 22.46
C SER A 72 1.41 -5.15 23.71
N THR A 73 2.61 -5.72 23.79
CA THR A 73 3.04 -6.50 24.96
C THR A 73 3.48 -5.62 26.13
N ASN A 74 4.12 -4.48 25.87
CA ASN A 74 4.57 -3.58 26.94
C ASN A 74 3.40 -2.81 27.59
N SER A 75 2.34 -2.51 26.83
CA SER A 75 1.10 -2.00 27.43
C SER A 75 0.42 -3.01 28.36
N SER A 76 0.68 -4.31 28.18
CA SER A 76 0.21 -5.37 29.08
C SER A 76 1.18 -5.72 30.21
N PHE A 77 2.49 -5.44 30.06
CA PHE A 77 3.52 -5.73 31.08
C PHE A 77 3.69 -4.64 32.15
N ASN A 78 3.27 -3.40 31.90
CA ASN A 78 3.25 -2.32 32.92
C ASN A 78 2.17 -2.51 34.01
N LEU A 79 1.53 -3.67 34.09
CA LEU A 79 0.45 -3.98 35.02
C LEU A 79 0.93 -4.43 36.42
N SER A 80 2.25 -4.57 36.65
CA SER A 80 2.79 -5.20 37.87
C SER A 80 3.45 -4.27 38.90
N ASP A 81 3.61 -2.97 38.63
CA ASP A 81 4.17 -2.03 39.62
C ASP A 81 3.10 -1.21 40.38
N ARG A 82 2.72 -1.82 41.50
CA ARG A 82 1.99 -1.36 42.70
C ARG A 82 1.56 0.13 42.86
N LYS A 83 0.25 0.26 43.08
CA LYS A 83 -0.44 0.94 44.22
C LYS A 83 -0.87 2.42 44.21
N GLN A 84 -0.79 3.19 43.12
CA GLN A 84 -1.41 4.54 43.08
C GLN A 84 -2.44 4.81 41.97
N ALA A 85 -2.77 3.83 41.13
CA ALA A 85 -3.51 4.08 39.89
C ALA A 85 -5.00 3.64 39.88
N LEU A 86 -5.72 3.71 41.00
CA LEU A 86 -7.14 3.27 41.01
C LEU A 86 -8.10 4.22 40.29
N TRP A 87 -7.73 5.49 40.05
CA TRP A 87 -8.50 6.42 39.21
C TRP A 87 -8.00 6.53 37.77
N LYS A 88 -6.72 6.20 37.49
CA LYS A 88 -6.17 6.18 36.11
C LYS A 88 -6.49 4.90 35.33
N ARG A 89 -6.84 3.82 36.02
CA ARG A 89 -7.09 2.50 35.42
C ARG A 89 -8.32 2.46 34.52
N SER A 90 -9.34 3.30 34.74
CA SER A 90 -10.50 3.33 33.84
C SER A 90 -10.17 4.01 32.51
N GLU A 91 -9.50 5.16 32.53
CA GLU A 91 -9.07 5.84 31.29
C GLU A 91 -8.00 5.03 30.53
N GLU A 92 -6.98 4.48 31.19
CA GLU A 92 -5.89 3.75 30.52
C GLU A 92 -6.31 2.36 29.98
N VAL A 93 -7.20 1.63 30.66
CA VAL A 93 -7.75 0.37 30.13
C VAL A 93 -8.64 0.64 28.92
N GLN A 94 -9.40 1.74 28.94
CA GLN A 94 -10.22 2.15 27.80
C GLN A 94 -9.35 2.62 26.63
N THR A 95 -8.30 3.38 26.90
CA THR A 95 -7.33 3.87 25.90
C THR A 95 -6.53 2.73 25.27
N SER A 96 -6.07 1.75 26.06
CA SER A 96 -5.33 0.58 25.54
C SER A 96 -6.20 -0.41 24.78
N LYS A 97 -7.50 -0.51 25.13
CA LYS A 97 -8.48 -1.25 24.35
C LYS A 97 -8.81 -0.54 23.03
N LEU A 98 -9.03 0.79 23.07
CA LEU A 98 -9.16 1.65 21.89
C LEU A 98 -7.93 1.57 20.96
N LEU A 99 -6.71 1.59 21.50
CA LEU A 99 -5.48 1.45 20.73
C LEU A 99 -5.27 0.04 20.15
N LYS A 100 -5.88 -0.99 20.73
CA LYS A 100 -5.93 -2.35 20.15
C LYS A 100 -7.00 -2.49 19.07
N GLU A 101 -8.03 -1.65 19.11
CA GLU A 101 -9.11 -1.60 18.11
C GLU A 101 -8.73 -0.73 16.90
N ILE A 102 -7.92 0.32 17.09
CA ILE A 102 -7.42 1.15 15.98
C ILE A 102 -6.58 0.30 15.02
N GLN A 103 -7.08 0.14 13.80
CA GLN A 103 -6.36 -0.57 12.77
C GLN A 103 -5.07 0.18 12.45
N GLN A 104 -3.94 -0.52 12.50
CA GLN A 104 -2.68 0.12 12.17
C GLN A 104 -2.54 0.31 10.66
N VAL A 105 -2.55 1.56 10.20
CA VAL A 105 -2.43 1.87 8.78
C VAL A 105 -1.03 2.35 8.41
N ARG A 106 -0.52 1.88 7.28
CA ARG A 106 0.74 2.34 6.67
C ARG A 106 0.53 2.63 5.19
N VAL A 107 1.05 3.76 4.73
CA VAL A 107 0.99 4.16 3.32
C VAL A 107 2.29 3.71 2.64
N THR A 108 2.18 3.11 1.45
CA THR A 108 3.34 2.64 0.68
C THR A 108 3.07 2.63 -0.82
N THR A 109 4.12 2.55 -1.62
CA THR A 109 4.04 2.19 -3.06
C THR A 109 4.54 0.76 -3.31
N ASN A 110 5.04 0.07 -2.28
CA ASN A 110 5.74 -1.21 -2.39
C ASN A 110 5.02 -2.30 -1.58
N VAL A 111 3.72 -2.48 -1.84
CA VAL A 111 2.84 -3.31 -1.01
C VAL A 111 3.15 -4.82 -1.07
N GLY A 112 3.83 -5.32 -2.11
CA GLY A 112 4.12 -6.75 -2.26
C GLY A 112 4.92 -7.35 -1.09
N LEU A 113 6.22 -7.00 -0.99
CA LEU A 113 7.06 -7.50 0.10
C LEU A 113 6.65 -6.91 1.45
N ALA A 114 6.24 -5.64 1.51
CA ALA A 114 5.87 -5.01 2.76
C ALA A 114 4.59 -5.61 3.36
N GLY A 115 3.58 -5.88 2.54
CA GLY A 115 2.34 -6.55 2.93
C GLY A 115 2.59 -7.98 3.39
N PHE A 116 3.33 -8.77 2.61
CA PHE A 116 3.63 -10.16 2.94
C PHE A 116 4.39 -10.30 4.26
N TYR A 117 5.46 -9.52 4.46
CA TYR A 117 6.30 -9.61 5.66
C TYR A 117 5.80 -8.79 6.85
N GLY A 118 4.92 -7.82 6.63
CA GLY A 118 4.29 -7.02 7.70
C GLY A 118 3.26 -7.82 8.50
N GLY A 119 2.69 -8.86 7.89
CA GLY A 119 1.64 -9.68 8.49
C GLY A 119 0.28 -8.97 8.55
N PRO A 120 -0.76 -9.65 9.05
CA PRO A 120 -2.14 -9.16 9.02
C PRO A 120 -2.44 -8.03 10.00
N GLY A 121 -1.52 -7.73 10.93
CA GLY A 121 -1.69 -6.67 11.93
C GLY A 121 -1.50 -5.25 11.38
N ILE A 122 -1.19 -5.09 10.09
CA ILE A 122 -1.00 -3.79 9.44
C ILE A 122 -1.87 -3.74 8.19
N HIS A 123 -2.71 -2.72 8.10
CA HIS A 123 -3.41 -2.35 6.88
C HIS A 123 -2.50 -1.48 6.01
N TRP A 124 -2.30 -1.87 4.75
CA TRP A 124 -1.43 -1.16 3.82
C TRP A 124 -2.26 -0.38 2.82
N VAL A 125 -2.14 0.95 2.84
CA VAL A 125 -2.69 1.84 1.82
C VAL A 125 -1.68 1.95 0.69
N ASP A 126 -2.03 1.42 -0.47
CA ASP A 126 -1.17 1.37 -1.65
C ASP A 126 -1.45 2.54 -2.61
N LEU A 127 -0.51 3.48 -2.70
CA LEU A 127 -0.64 4.64 -3.58
C LEU A 127 -0.62 4.28 -5.07
N LEU A 128 -0.21 3.06 -5.44
CA LEU A 128 -0.34 2.55 -6.80
C LEU A 128 -1.72 1.95 -7.08
N GLY A 129 -2.62 1.91 -6.09
CA GLY A 129 -3.99 1.43 -6.25
C GLY A 129 -4.10 -0.01 -6.74
N ILE A 130 -3.07 -0.85 -6.52
CA ILE A 130 -3.08 -2.26 -6.92
C ILE A 130 -3.90 -3.05 -5.91
N THR A 131 -3.75 -2.72 -4.63
CA THR A 131 -4.44 -3.39 -3.51
C THR A 131 -5.50 -2.52 -2.82
N ASP A 132 -5.71 -1.29 -3.30
CA ASP A 132 -6.67 -0.34 -2.72
C ASP A 132 -7.80 -0.02 -3.72
N PRO A 133 -9.04 -0.50 -3.48
CA PRO A 133 -10.16 -0.32 -4.40
C PRO A 133 -10.58 1.14 -4.64
N LEU A 134 -10.42 2.03 -3.65
CA LEU A 134 -10.74 3.44 -3.78
C LEU A 134 -9.69 4.12 -4.65
N LEU A 135 -8.42 4.02 -4.24
CA LEU A 135 -7.31 4.65 -4.94
C LEU A 135 -7.24 4.17 -6.38
N ALA A 136 -7.52 2.88 -6.66
CA ALA A 136 -7.61 2.32 -8.00
C ALA A 136 -8.47 3.15 -8.97
N ARG A 137 -9.51 3.83 -8.46
CA ARG A 137 -10.51 4.58 -9.21
C ARG A 137 -10.33 6.10 -9.15
N LEU A 138 -9.29 6.58 -8.47
CA LEU A 138 -8.92 8.00 -8.48
C LEU A 138 -7.98 8.30 -9.66
N PRO A 139 -7.88 9.57 -10.10
CA PRO A 139 -6.92 9.96 -11.12
C PRO A 139 -5.50 9.57 -10.72
N GLY A 140 -4.77 8.93 -11.63
CA GLY A 140 -3.39 8.48 -11.42
C GLY A 140 -2.44 8.96 -12.50
N LYS A 141 -1.15 9.08 -12.18
CA LYS A 141 -0.06 9.42 -13.11
C LYS A 141 1.09 8.43 -12.99
N GLY A 142 1.69 8.10 -14.12
CA GLY A 142 2.75 7.11 -14.19
C GLY A 142 2.63 6.23 -15.43
N PHE A 143 3.05 4.98 -15.28
CA PHE A 143 3.07 3.98 -16.35
C PHE A 143 2.02 2.89 -16.09
N PRO A 144 1.61 2.12 -17.10
CA PRO A 144 0.74 0.97 -16.90
C PRO A 144 1.19 0.09 -15.73
N GLY A 145 0.28 -0.17 -14.79
CA GLY A 145 0.55 -0.93 -13.56
C GLY A 145 1.19 -0.14 -12.40
N HIS A 146 1.65 1.09 -12.63
CA HIS A 146 2.33 1.94 -11.63
C HIS A 146 1.84 3.39 -11.69
N TYR A 147 0.52 3.59 -11.75
CA TYR A 147 -0.07 4.92 -11.64
C TYR A 147 -0.15 5.33 -10.18
N VAL A 148 0.67 6.30 -9.77
CA VAL A 148 0.58 6.89 -8.44
C VAL A 148 -0.69 7.73 -8.36
N ARG A 149 -1.44 7.55 -7.27
CA ARG A 149 -2.58 8.41 -6.89
C ARG A 149 -2.22 9.28 -5.71
N LEU A 150 -2.86 10.44 -5.65
CA LEU A 150 -2.75 11.35 -4.52
C LEU A 150 -3.60 10.81 -3.37
N LEU A 151 -3.00 10.62 -2.20
CA LEU A 151 -3.72 10.16 -1.02
C LEU A 151 -4.74 11.21 -0.58
N PRO A 152 -6.05 10.91 -0.53
CA PRO A 152 -7.03 11.88 -0.06
C PRO A 152 -6.80 12.25 1.41
N GLN A 153 -7.02 13.52 1.73
CA GLN A 153 -6.96 14.00 3.12
C GLN A 153 -8.00 13.26 3.97
N GLY A 154 -7.61 12.75 5.12
CA GLY A 154 -8.51 12.03 6.04
C GLY A 154 -8.69 10.55 5.71
N TYR A 155 -8.18 10.05 4.57
CA TYR A 155 -8.38 8.66 4.18
C TYR A 155 -7.65 7.68 5.11
N LYS A 156 -6.41 8.02 5.50
CA LYS A 156 -5.66 7.20 6.46
C LYS A 156 -6.42 7.10 7.78
N GLU A 157 -6.91 8.22 8.29
CA GLU A 157 -7.67 8.29 9.55
C GLU A 157 -9.02 7.58 9.45
N TYR A 158 -9.64 7.55 8.27
CA TYR A 158 -10.85 6.77 8.02
C TYR A 158 -10.55 5.27 8.14
N ILE A 159 -9.50 4.77 7.48
CA ILE A 159 -9.12 3.34 7.55
C ILE A 159 -8.65 2.96 8.97
N GLU A 160 -8.03 3.89 9.70
CA GLU A 160 -7.69 3.72 11.12
C GLU A 160 -8.94 3.69 12.03
N GLU A 161 -10.14 3.88 11.48
CA GLU A 161 -11.42 4.01 12.20
C GLU A 161 -11.45 5.19 13.20
N ILE A 162 -10.58 6.19 12.98
CA ILE A 162 -10.53 7.42 13.77
C ILE A 162 -11.54 8.45 13.24
N SER A 163 -11.85 8.39 11.95
CA SER A 163 -12.84 9.25 11.30
C SER A 163 -14.03 8.44 10.78
N VAL A 164 -15.23 9.01 10.90
CA VAL A 164 -16.49 8.41 10.41
C VAL A 164 -16.73 8.74 8.93
N SER A 165 -16.13 9.81 8.42
CA SER A 165 -16.35 10.31 7.05
C SER A 165 -15.12 11.03 6.50
N LEU A 166 -14.96 11.04 5.17
CA LEU A 166 -13.98 11.88 4.50
C LEU A 166 -14.43 13.36 4.47
N PRO A 167 -13.50 14.33 4.50
CA PRO A 167 -13.84 15.75 4.48
C PRO A 167 -14.60 16.20 3.22
N ASN A 168 -14.33 15.55 2.08
CA ASN A 168 -15.03 15.82 0.82
C ASN A 168 -16.23 14.85 0.71
N LYS A 169 -17.45 15.40 0.77
CA LYS A 169 -18.70 14.61 0.75
C LYS A 169 -18.91 13.78 -0.51
N GLU A 170 -18.46 14.28 -1.66
CA GLU A 170 -18.60 13.56 -2.93
C GLU A 170 -17.65 12.35 -2.95
N LEU A 171 -16.42 12.55 -2.49
CA LEU A 171 -15.44 11.48 -2.34
C LEU A 171 -15.86 10.46 -1.27
N ASP A 172 -16.42 10.93 -0.15
CA ASP A 172 -16.95 10.08 0.92
C ASP A 172 -18.07 9.15 0.40
N ARG A 173 -19.03 9.73 -0.33
CA ARG A 173 -20.07 8.96 -1.01
C ARG A 173 -19.49 7.97 -2.01
N PHE A 174 -18.54 8.41 -2.85
CA PHE A 174 -17.91 7.52 -3.83
C PHE A 174 -17.18 6.36 -3.16
N TYR A 175 -16.51 6.62 -2.05
CA TYR A 175 -15.85 5.58 -1.28
C TYR A 175 -16.85 4.57 -0.69
N TYR A 176 -17.98 5.03 -0.17
CA TYR A 176 -19.07 4.14 0.25
C TYR A 176 -19.56 3.25 -0.92
N GLU A 177 -19.73 3.82 -2.12
CA GLU A 177 -20.10 3.06 -3.33
C GLU A 177 -19.03 2.01 -3.68
N VAL A 178 -17.75 2.34 -3.56
CA VAL A 178 -16.65 1.38 -3.75
C VAL A 178 -16.69 0.25 -2.71
N ARG A 179 -16.92 0.56 -1.43
CA ARG A 179 -17.03 -0.46 -0.36
C ARG A 179 -18.21 -1.40 -0.57
N LEU A 180 -19.35 -0.88 -1.06
CA LEU A 180 -20.49 -1.72 -1.45
C LEU A 180 -20.07 -2.79 -2.47
N LEU A 181 -19.13 -2.47 -3.37
CA LEU A 181 -18.63 -3.41 -4.38
C LEU A 181 -17.58 -4.38 -3.86
N SER A 182 -16.75 -4.00 -2.89
CA SER A 182 -15.59 -4.80 -2.44
C SER A 182 -15.81 -5.59 -1.16
N GLU A 183 -16.61 -5.08 -0.22
CA GLU A 183 -16.64 -5.56 1.17
C GLU A 183 -18.03 -6.01 1.64
N GLU A 184 -19.08 -5.36 1.14
CA GLU A 184 -20.44 -5.53 1.67
C GLU A 184 -21.13 -6.82 1.16
N GLU A 185 -22.39 -7.04 1.56
CA GLU A 185 -23.19 -8.20 1.14
C GLU A 185 -23.55 -8.14 -0.36
N ILE A 186 -23.51 -9.29 -1.06
CA ILE A 186 -23.65 -9.36 -2.52
C ILE A 186 -25.09 -9.13 -3.03
N TRP A 187 -26.11 -9.44 -2.22
CA TRP A 187 -27.53 -9.42 -2.64
C TRP A 187 -28.31 -8.16 -2.23
N THR A 188 -27.63 -7.05 -1.95
CA THR A 188 -28.30 -5.80 -1.57
C THR A 188 -28.73 -4.98 -2.79
N LYS A 189 -29.91 -4.36 -2.74
CA LYS A 189 -30.40 -3.49 -3.82
C LYS A 189 -29.43 -2.35 -4.12
N GLN A 190 -28.80 -1.80 -3.08
CA GLN A 190 -27.81 -0.74 -3.15
C GLN A 190 -26.58 -1.20 -3.94
N ARG A 191 -26.01 -2.37 -3.64
CA ARG A 191 -24.85 -2.88 -4.38
C ARG A 191 -25.16 -3.12 -5.84
N TRP A 192 -26.30 -3.74 -6.16
CA TRP A 192 -26.69 -3.97 -7.56
C TRP A 192 -26.90 -2.68 -8.34
N LYS A 193 -27.44 -1.63 -7.71
CA LYS A 193 -27.48 -0.30 -8.31
C LYS A 193 -26.07 0.21 -8.63
N VAL A 194 -25.14 0.14 -7.67
CA VAL A 194 -23.76 0.59 -7.87
C VAL A 194 -23.04 -0.23 -8.94
N ILE A 195 -23.27 -1.55 -9.01
CA ILE A 195 -22.74 -2.42 -10.09
C ILE A 195 -23.19 -1.89 -11.45
N LEU A 196 -24.49 -1.62 -11.61
CA LEU A 196 -25.03 -1.09 -12.87
C LEU A 196 -24.42 0.27 -13.21
N ASP A 197 -24.33 1.17 -12.23
CA ASP A 197 -23.77 2.51 -12.40
C ASP A 197 -22.28 2.45 -12.82
N PHE A 198 -21.49 1.55 -12.22
CA PHE A 198 -20.06 1.39 -12.47
C PHE A 198 -19.77 0.70 -13.80
N THR A 199 -20.54 -0.33 -14.14
CA THR A 199 -20.32 -1.15 -15.34
C THR A 199 -20.89 -0.50 -16.59
N PHE A 200 -22.08 0.11 -16.51
CA PHE A 200 -22.82 0.55 -17.70
C PHE A 200 -22.95 2.06 -17.84
N LEU A 201 -22.93 2.83 -16.75
CA LEU A 201 -23.14 4.29 -16.79
C LEU A 201 -21.86 5.11 -16.71
N GLY A 202 -20.69 4.47 -16.65
CA GLY A 202 -19.39 5.14 -16.65
C GLY A 202 -19.07 5.92 -15.36
N ASN A 203 -19.80 5.65 -14.27
CA ASN A 203 -19.63 6.30 -12.97
C ASN A 203 -18.58 5.59 -12.08
N GLY A 204 -17.83 4.64 -12.63
CA GLY A 204 -16.88 3.83 -11.86
C GLY A 204 -15.54 4.50 -11.51
N ASN A 205 -15.32 5.75 -11.93
CA ASN A 205 -14.09 6.51 -11.65
C ASN A 205 -14.43 7.88 -11.07
N PHE A 206 -13.68 8.30 -10.05
CA PHE A 206 -13.81 9.61 -9.45
C PHE A 206 -13.09 10.67 -10.29
N LYS A 207 -13.76 11.76 -10.64
CA LYS A 207 -13.22 12.79 -11.54
C LYS A 207 -13.06 14.16 -10.87
N THR A 208 -13.71 14.37 -9.74
CA THR A 208 -13.73 15.67 -9.07
C THR A 208 -12.44 15.91 -8.29
N ARG A 209 -12.03 17.17 -8.17
CA ARG A 209 -10.89 17.56 -7.34
C ARG A 209 -11.17 17.29 -5.85
N TYR A 210 -10.19 16.74 -5.15
CA TYR A 210 -10.23 16.50 -3.72
C TYR A 210 -8.95 17.01 -3.03
N PRO A 211 -8.99 17.33 -1.71
CA PRO A 211 -7.80 17.64 -0.94
C PRO A 211 -6.94 16.39 -0.71
N PHE A 212 -5.62 16.52 -0.75
CA PHE A 212 -4.68 15.40 -0.68
C PHE A 212 -3.45 15.67 0.19
N VAL A 213 -2.82 14.60 0.68
CA VAL A 213 -1.67 14.65 1.60
C VAL A 213 -0.35 14.76 0.83
N LEU A 214 0.25 15.96 0.81
CA LEU A 214 1.53 16.22 0.10
C LEU A 214 2.70 15.38 0.61
N LYS A 215 2.73 15.12 1.92
CA LYS A 215 3.81 14.34 2.56
C LYS A 215 3.91 12.95 1.94
N GLU A 216 2.78 12.28 1.75
CA GLU A 216 2.78 10.92 1.20
C GLU A 216 3.16 10.90 -0.28
N TYR A 217 2.77 11.92 -1.05
CA TYR A 217 3.28 12.08 -2.41
C TYR A 217 4.80 12.23 -2.44
N ARG A 218 5.38 13.10 -1.59
CA ARG A 218 6.83 13.33 -1.49
C ARG A 218 7.63 12.08 -1.12
N ASN A 219 7.01 11.17 -0.36
CA ASN A 219 7.63 9.91 0.04
C ASN A 219 7.69 8.87 -1.10
N THR A 220 7.00 9.12 -2.22
CA THR A 220 7.06 8.25 -3.40
C THR A 220 8.26 8.58 -4.28
N LEU A 221 8.65 7.64 -5.15
CA LEU A 221 9.67 7.87 -6.18
C LEU A 221 9.36 9.09 -7.08
N TYR A 222 8.08 9.37 -7.32
CA TYR A 222 7.61 10.50 -8.13
C TYR A 222 7.68 11.83 -7.37
N GLY A 223 7.65 11.77 -6.04
CA GLY A 223 7.72 12.93 -5.16
C GLY A 223 9.13 13.35 -4.77
N LEU A 224 10.12 12.46 -4.87
CA LEU A 224 11.52 12.73 -4.50
C LEU A 224 12.10 14.02 -5.12
N PRO A 225 11.86 14.35 -6.41
CA PRO A 225 12.34 15.60 -7.00
C PRO A 225 11.73 16.87 -6.38
N PHE A 226 10.62 16.73 -5.64
CA PHE A 226 9.80 17.84 -5.13
C PHE A 226 9.82 17.95 -3.59
N VAL A 227 10.73 17.24 -2.91
CA VAL A 227 10.83 17.25 -1.44
C VAL A 227 11.05 18.68 -0.91
N ASN A 228 11.90 19.46 -1.58
CA ASN A 228 12.25 20.82 -1.17
C ASN A 228 11.36 21.92 -1.79
N TRP A 229 10.34 21.54 -2.57
CA TRP A 229 9.43 22.52 -3.15
C TRP A 229 8.49 23.09 -2.09
N LYS A 230 8.14 24.38 -2.24
CA LYS A 230 7.06 24.98 -1.45
C LYS A 230 5.74 24.27 -1.71
N ASP A 231 4.94 24.11 -0.67
CA ASP A 231 3.66 23.39 -0.72
C ASP A 231 2.71 24.01 -1.76
N GLU A 232 2.62 25.33 -1.87
CA GLU A 232 1.70 25.96 -2.83
C GLU A 232 2.09 25.70 -4.28
N ASN A 233 3.39 25.60 -4.56
CA ASN A 233 3.90 25.31 -5.90
C ASN A 233 3.65 23.85 -6.27
N LEU A 234 3.89 22.94 -5.34
CA LEU A 234 3.64 21.52 -5.55
C LEU A 234 2.14 21.24 -5.72
N VAL A 235 1.28 21.84 -4.89
CA VAL A 235 -0.19 21.73 -5.02
C VAL A 235 -0.64 22.21 -6.40
N ARG A 236 -0.19 23.40 -6.85
CA ARG A 236 -0.55 23.92 -8.18
C ARG A 236 -0.15 22.96 -9.30
N LYS A 237 1.06 22.40 -9.24
CA LYS A 237 1.53 21.41 -10.22
C LYS A 237 0.67 20.14 -10.21
N LEU A 238 0.44 19.56 -9.04
CA LEU A 238 -0.32 18.31 -8.91
C LEU A 238 -1.77 18.49 -9.31
N VAL A 239 -2.39 19.64 -8.98
CA VAL A 239 -3.77 19.93 -9.41
C VAL A 239 -3.87 19.96 -10.92
N ARG A 240 -2.94 20.66 -11.58
CA ARG A 240 -2.87 20.74 -13.04
C ARG A 240 -2.67 19.37 -13.68
N GLU A 241 -1.79 18.55 -13.11
CA GLU A 241 -1.47 17.23 -13.66
C GLU A 241 -2.63 16.25 -13.47
N TYR A 242 -3.21 16.15 -12.28
CA TYR A 242 -4.16 15.10 -11.94
C TYR A 242 -5.60 15.42 -12.31
N PHE A 243 -6.00 16.70 -12.32
CA PHE A 243 -7.41 17.07 -12.49
C PHE A 243 -7.66 17.89 -13.76
N GLU A 244 -6.72 18.72 -14.22
CA GLU A 244 -6.94 19.61 -15.38
C GLU A 244 -6.54 18.98 -16.71
N SER A 245 -5.71 17.92 -16.71
CA SER A 245 -5.34 17.24 -17.96
C SER A 245 -6.49 16.47 -18.61
N TYR A 246 -7.63 16.31 -17.92
CA TYR A 246 -8.81 15.60 -18.42
C TYR A 246 -9.82 16.52 -19.13
N THR A 247 -9.61 17.83 -19.12
CA THR A 247 -10.49 18.82 -19.76
C THR A 247 -10.13 19.17 -21.20
N SER A 248 -9.06 18.58 -21.76
CA SER A 248 -8.55 18.90 -23.10
C SER A 248 -8.54 17.71 -24.07
N MET A 249 -9.41 16.71 -23.86
CA MET A 249 -9.67 15.62 -24.81
C MET A 249 -11.16 15.54 -25.12
#